data_AF-A0A486XLP4-F1
#
_entry.id   AF-A0A486XLP4-F1
#
_cell.length_a   1.000
_cell.length_b   1.000
_cell.length_c   1.000
_cell.angle_alpha   90.00
_cell.angle_beta   90.00
_cell.angle_gamma   90.00
#
_symmetry.space_group_name_H-M   'P 1'
#
loop_
_entity.id
_entity.type
_entity.pdbx_description
1 polymer ?
#
loop_
_entity_poly.entity_id
_entity_poly.type
_entity_poly.pdbx_seq_one_letter_code
_entity_poly.pdbx_strand_id
1 'polypeptide(L)'
;MSSNFFSQQDLARRNTRILVLLFSLAVMLLLLLTNIVALISLGLMDPAFFNGALQWQTLPWHLVALVSLVVIAAVGLAVLYKWQQLKAGGKVVAEALGGVRLMPDTSEPSQRQLLNVVEEMALAANTPVPPVYLLPEQSINAFAAGYSPADAVIGVTQGCLAQLNRDELQGVIAHEFSHILNGDMRMNIRLIAILNGILFLGHVGYYLLRGSRGNAAVRIGSGRSANNKKGGGGILILALGLVVIGYVGSFFGNLIKAAVSRQREFLADASAVQFTRNPRGIAGALKVIGSNSYHSKINHANAGENSHLFFAEAISRWAAIFATHPPLATRIKRLEPHWNGKFPTARDVQSNDNISPKSKVANGDQPGSISAVSASERLQQALPLLLLHSSRQTEPAMALVCCILLQQEHHIRAEQLRLIKQLGSVVLLQQVDQLCDAVDNLNALQQVQLLQRLMPALKTLSEHSFKQFEQLLDALLNAGDAPGLSPWLVSQFVEHNLAVQFDPTQISKKYSGKTLSQYATAVSQLLALVSSVAGDAAAQQQAWHAGIATLNITTASRPDVDFAVLTEQLPLLLALAPLQKQQLWQAVTACVEADQLLQTDEQALLLALALLLEVPYQNTKPAN
;
A
#
# COMPACT_ATOMS: atom_id res chain seq x y z
N MET A 1 12.38 2.86 -15.69
CA MET A 1 11.39 2.61 -14.62
C MET A 1 12.07 2.15 -13.33
N SER A 2 12.75 1.00 -13.35
CA SER A 2 13.43 0.42 -12.18
C SER A 2 14.48 1.34 -11.54
N SER A 3 15.35 2.00 -12.33
CA SER A 3 16.39 2.89 -11.79
C SER A 3 15.84 4.08 -10.99
N ASN A 4 14.73 4.69 -11.44
CA ASN A 4 14.08 5.77 -10.71
C ASN A 4 13.43 5.21 -9.43
N PHE A 5 12.71 4.09 -9.52
CA PHE A 5 12.08 3.42 -8.39
C PHE A 5 13.03 3.16 -7.21
N PHE A 6 14.14 2.47 -7.44
CA PHE A 6 15.09 2.14 -6.37
C PHE A 6 15.74 3.38 -5.76
N SER A 7 16.03 4.40 -6.58
CA SER A 7 16.54 5.69 -6.10
C SER A 7 15.53 6.42 -5.20
N GLN A 8 14.23 6.33 -5.50
CA GLN A 8 13.17 6.92 -4.68
C GLN A 8 13.04 6.20 -3.33
N GLN A 9 13.14 4.86 -3.29
CA GLN A 9 13.13 4.12 -2.03
C GLN A 9 14.30 4.53 -1.11
N ASP A 10 15.47 4.83 -1.68
CA ASP A 10 16.61 5.33 -0.93
C ASP A 10 16.49 6.80 -0.52
N LEU A 11 15.91 7.66 -1.36
CA LEU A 11 15.55 9.02 -0.97
C LEU A 11 14.53 9.03 0.18
N ALA A 12 13.55 8.12 0.18
CA ALA A 12 12.60 7.95 1.28
C ALA A 12 13.31 7.59 2.60
N ARG A 13 14.37 6.78 2.55
CA ARG A 13 15.22 6.49 3.72
C ARG A 13 15.98 7.73 4.22
N ARG A 14 16.51 8.56 3.32
CA ARG A 14 17.14 9.84 3.70
C ARG A 14 16.13 10.80 4.32
N ASN A 15 14.94 10.90 3.74
CA ASN A 15 13.84 11.72 4.29
C ASN A 15 13.35 11.20 5.65
N THR A 16 13.48 9.90 5.92
CA THR A 16 13.22 9.34 7.25
C THR A 16 14.15 9.97 8.31
N ARG A 17 15.39 10.34 7.99
CA ARG A 17 16.28 11.04 8.94
C ARG A 17 15.80 12.45 9.25
N ILE A 18 15.34 13.18 8.22
CA ILE A 18 14.74 14.51 8.38
C ILE A 18 13.47 14.42 9.23
N LEU A 19 12.66 13.40 8.99
CA LEU A 19 11.47 13.11 9.79
C LEU A 19 11.80 12.89 11.26
N VAL A 20 12.82 12.07 11.55
CA VAL A 20 13.30 11.84 12.93
C VAL A 20 13.79 13.14 13.56
N LEU A 21 14.50 13.99 12.82
CA LEU A 21 14.94 15.30 13.31
C LEU A 21 13.75 16.20 13.66
N LEU A 22 12.78 16.36 12.76
CA LEU A 22 11.58 17.17 12.98
C LEU A 22 10.74 16.63 14.14
N PHE A 23 10.63 15.31 14.29
CA PHE A 23 9.98 14.68 15.43
C PHE A 23 10.69 15.00 16.74
N SER A 24 12.01 14.86 16.80
CA SER A 24 12.80 15.18 17.99
C SER A 24 12.66 16.65 18.38
N LEU A 25 12.66 17.57 17.40
CA LEU A 25 12.40 18.99 17.63
C LEU A 25 10.99 19.24 18.20
N ALA A 26 9.98 18.58 17.63
CA ALA A 26 8.60 18.67 18.11
C ALA A 26 8.47 18.17 19.56
N VAL A 27 9.05 17.01 19.88
CA VAL A 27 9.05 16.45 21.24
C VAL A 27 9.77 17.38 22.21
N MET A 28 10.92 17.94 21.83
CA MET A 28 11.65 18.89 22.68
C MET A 28 10.81 20.14 23.00
N LEU A 29 10.10 20.69 22.01
CA LEU A 29 9.22 21.83 22.24
C LEU A 29 8.00 21.46 23.09
N LEU A 30 7.39 20.30 22.84
CA LEU A 30 6.29 19.79 23.67
C LEU A 30 6.73 19.62 25.13
N LEU A 31 7.93 19.11 25.37
CA LEU A 31 8.50 18.99 26.71
C LEU A 31 8.66 20.35 27.37
N LEU A 32 9.25 21.33 26.67
CA LEU A 32 9.40 22.69 27.18
C LEU A 32 8.05 23.29 27.58
N LEU A 33 7.05 23.23 26.69
CA LEU A 33 5.73 23.80 26.94
C LEU A 33 4.99 23.07 28.07
N THR A 34 5.07 21.74 28.12
CA THR A 34 4.40 20.96 29.17
C THR A 34 4.98 21.26 30.56
N ASN A 35 6.30 21.45 30.65
CA ASN A 35 6.93 21.85 31.90
C ASN A 35 6.51 23.25 32.34
N ILE A 36 6.42 24.22 31.43
CA ILE A 36 5.89 25.57 31.74
C ILE A 36 4.46 25.48 32.26
N VAL A 37 3.57 24.75 31.56
CA VAL A 37 2.17 24.58 31.97
C VAL A 37 2.08 23.90 33.34
N ALA A 38 2.91 22.89 33.61
CA ALA A 38 2.93 22.19 34.90
C ALA A 38 3.37 23.12 36.04
N LEU A 39 4.41 23.93 35.84
CA LEU A 39 4.89 24.90 36.84
C LEU A 39 3.85 25.99 37.14
N ILE A 40 3.17 26.52 36.11
CA ILE A 40 2.08 27.49 36.27
C ILE A 40 0.89 26.83 36.99
N SER A 41 0.49 25.63 36.57
CA SER A 41 -0.64 24.89 37.16
C SER A 41 -0.43 24.58 38.66
N LEU A 42 0.81 24.37 39.09
CA LEU A 42 1.16 24.13 40.49
C LEU A 42 1.38 25.41 41.29
N GLY A 43 1.29 26.59 40.65
CA GLY A 43 1.52 27.89 41.29
C GLY A 43 2.99 28.13 41.66
N LEU A 44 3.92 27.43 41.01
CA LEU A 44 5.37 27.54 41.23
C LEU A 44 6.03 28.60 40.34
N MET A 45 5.31 29.12 39.33
CA MET A 45 5.69 30.29 38.55
C MET A 45 4.74 31.45 38.88
N ASP A 46 5.29 32.52 39.46
CA ASP A 46 4.59 33.79 39.68
C ASP A 46 4.47 34.55 38.34
N PRO A 47 3.35 35.19 37.96
CA PRO A 47 3.29 36.05 36.78
C PRO A 47 4.37 37.15 36.73
N ALA A 48 4.94 37.56 37.87
CA ALA A 48 6.11 38.46 37.93
C ALA A 48 7.40 37.86 37.33
N PHE A 49 7.43 36.54 37.09
CA PHE A 49 8.52 35.78 36.45
C PHE A 49 8.85 36.24 35.03
N PHE A 50 7.92 36.87 34.32
CA PHE A 50 8.16 37.45 32.98
C PHE A 50 8.84 38.82 33.01
N ASN A 51 8.91 39.47 34.18
CA ASN A 51 9.45 40.83 34.36
C ASN A 51 10.83 40.87 35.03
N GLY A 52 11.44 39.74 35.39
CA GLY A 52 12.71 39.66 36.14
C GLY A 52 13.74 38.69 35.54
N ALA A 53 15.01 38.86 35.94
CA ALA A 53 16.12 38.01 35.52
C ALA A 53 15.96 36.57 36.03
N LEU A 54 16.03 35.60 35.11
CA LEU A 54 15.98 34.16 35.38
C LEU A 54 16.96 33.73 36.48
N GLN A 55 16.46 33.45 37.68
CA GLN A 55 17.25 32.80 38.74
C GLN A 55 17.15 31.27 38.59
N TRP A 56 17.95 30.70 37.70
CA TRP A 56 18.04 29.27 37.38
C TRP A 56 18.20 28.33 38.60
N GLN A 57 18.70 28.86 39.72
CA GLN A 57 18.89 28.11 40.98
C GLN A 57 17.60 27.84 41.76
N THR A 58 16.51 28.56 41.50
CA THR A 58 15.23 28.41 42.24
C THR A 58 14.25 27.45 41.58
N LEU A 59 14.57 26.95 40.38
CA LEU A 59 13.70 26.01 39.67
C LEU A 59 13.75 24.62 40.31
N PRO A 60 12.60 23.97 40.55
CA PRO A 60 12.55 22.60 41.05
C PRO A 60 12.94 21.62 39.94
N TRP A 61 14.25 21.45 39.71
CA TRP A 61 14.79 20.59 38.66
C TRP A 61 14.31 19.14 38.74
N HIS A 62 14.05 18.64 39.96
CA HIS A 62 13.47 17.32 40.18
C HIS A 62 12.05 17.19 39.60
N LEU A 63 11.23 18.23 39.73
CA LEU A 63 9.87 18.26 39.19
C LEU A 63 9.90 18.37 37.66
N VAL A 64 10.77 19.22 37.13
CA VAL A 64 10.97 19.36 35.66
C VAL A 64 11.44 18.03 35.05
N ALA A 65 12.40 17.35 35.70
CA ALA A 65 12.87 16.05 35.28
C ALA A 65 11.75 14.99 35.32
N LEU A 66 10.95 14.96 36.39
CA LEU A 66 9.84 14.03 36.55
C LEU A 66 8.75 14.25 35.48
N VAL A 67 8.30 15.49 35.28
CA VAL A 67 7.29 15.83 34.26
C VAL A 67 7.81 15.48 32.87
N SER A 68 9.06 15.80 32.57
CA SER A 68 9.69 15.45 31.29
C SER A 68 9.73 13.94 31.07
N LEU A 69 10.12 13.16 32.07
CA LEU A 69 10.13 11.69 32.02
C LEU A 69 8.73 11.13 31.74
N VAL A 70 7.72 11.63 32.45
CA VAL A 70 6.32 11.21 32.27
C VAL A 70 5.83 11.52 30.86
N VAL A 71 6.14 12.71 30.34
CA VAL A 71 5.75 13.10 28.98
C VAL A 71 6.45 12.25 27.92
N ILE A 72 7.75 12.02 28.04
CA ILE A 72 8.50 11.13 27.13
C ILE A 72 7.92 9.72 27.16
N ALA A 73 7.67 9.18 28.35
CA ALA A 73 7.08 7.85 28.51
C ALA A 73 5.67 7.79 27.88
N ALA A 74 4.82 8.79 28.14
CA ALA A 74 3.47 8.85 27.60
C ALA A 74 3.44 8.94 26.07
N VAL A 75 4.24 9.84 25.48
CA VAL A 75 4.36 9.97 24.02
C VAL A 75 4.96 8.71 23.41
N GLY A 76 6.03 8.16 24.01
CA GLY A 76 6.67 6.93 23.56
C GLY A 76 5.73 5.73 23.59
N LEU A 77 4.95 5.56 24.67
CA LEU A 77 3.93 4.53 24.79
C LEU A 77 2.80 4.71 23.77
N ALA A 78 2.35 5.94 23.52
CA ALA A 78 1.33 6.21 22.51
C ALA A 78 1.82 5.84 21.09
N VAL A 79 3.06 6.21 20.73
CA VAL A 79 3.67 5.79 19.46
C VAL A 79 3.80 4.27 19.38
N LEU A 80 4.29 3.63 20.45
CA LEU A 80 4.49 2.17 20.49
C LEU A 80 3.17 1.43 20.38
N TYR A 81 2.15 1.85 21.12
CA TYR A 81 0.80 1.31 21.04
C TYR A 81 0.25 1.43 19.62
N LYS A 82 0.35 2.62 19.01
CA LYS A 82 -0.16 2.83 17.66
C LYS A 82 0.63 2.03 16.61
N TRP A 83 1.94 1.91 16.76
CA TRP A 83 2.76 1.06 15.89
C TRP A 83 2.34 -0.41 16.04
N GLN A 84 2.19 -0.92 17.27
CA GLN A 84 1.76 -2.29 17.50
C GLN A 84 0.38 -2.58 16.88
N GLN A 85 -0.55 -1.63 16.96
CA GLN A 85 -1.85 -1.73 16.28
C GLN A 85 -1.69 -1.81 14.75
N LEU A 86 -0.82 -0.99 14.16
CA LEU A 86 -0.63 -0.93 12.71
C LEU A 86 0.25 -2.04 12.14
N LYS A 87 0.95 -2.82 12.97
CA LYS A 87 1.89 -3.87 12.54
C LYS A 87 1.23 -4.98 11.72
N ALA A 88 -0.06 -5.21 11.89
CA ALA A 88 -0.82 -6.23 11.16
C ALA A 88 -1.18 -5.85 9.70
N GLY A 89 -0.58 -4.78 9.18
CA GLY A 89 -0.56 -4.47 7.75
C GLY A 89 -1.63 -3.48 7.29
N GLY A 90 -1.78 -3.39 5.97
CA GLY A 90 -2.72 -2.47 5.31
C GLY A 90 -4.17 -2.60 5.77
N LYS A 91 -4.64 -3.84 6.01
CA LYS A 91 -6.03 -4.12 6.42
C LYS A 91 -6.46 -3.35 7.67
N VAL A 92 -5.59 -3.28 8.68
CA VAL A 92 -5.91 -2.59 9.94
C VAL A 92 -6.03 -1.09 9.74
N VAL A 93 -5.26 -0.51 8.81
CA VAL A 93 -5.41 0.90 8.46
C VAL A 93 -6.79 1.15 7.86
N ALA A 94 -7.21 0.32 6.90
CA ALA A 94 -8.49 0.49 6.24
C ALA A 94 -9.68 0.28 7.20
N GLU A 95 -9.63 -0.77 8.03
CA GLU A 95 -10.67 -1.06 9.03
C GLU A 95 -10.72 0.02 10.12
N ALA A 96 -9.56 0.55 10.56
CA ALA A 96 -9.53 1.65 11.54
C ALA A 96 -10.13 2.95 11.01
N LEU A 97 -10.21 3.11 9.68
CA LEU A 97 -10.91 4.21 9.01
C LEU A 97 -12.40 3.91 8.74
N GLY A 98 -12.91 2.77 9.22
CA GLY A 98 -14.30 2.33 9.01
C GLY A 98 -14.55 1.72 7.63
N GLY A 99 -13.50 1.33 6.91
CA GLY A 99 -13.63 0.67 5.62
C GLY A 99 -14.21 -0.74 5.75
N VAL A 100 -15.14 -1.09 4.87
CA VAL A 100 -15.68 -2.44 4.73
C VAL A 100 -15.05 -3.10 3.52
N ARG A 101 -14.52 -4.31 3.68
CA ARG A 101 -13.90 -5.05 2.58
C ARG A 101 -14.94 -5.39 1.52
N LEU A 102 -14.63 -5.10 0.25
CA LEU A 102 -15.43 -5.54 -0.88
C LEU A 102 -15.12 -7.00 -1.20
N MET A 103 -16.18 -7.79 -1.41
CA MET A 103 -16.04 -9.17 -1.85
C MET A 103 -15.81 -9.21 -3.36
N PRO A 104 -14.88 -10.05 -3.87
CA PRO A 104 -14.56 -10.06 -5.30
C PRO A 104 -15.72 -10.49 -6.21
N ASP A 105 -16.68 -11.23 -5.67
CA ASP A 105 -17.89 -11.75 -6.32
C ASP A 105 -19.12 -10.83 -6.19
N THR A 106 -18.94 -9.59 -5.74
CA THR A 106 -20.03 -8.60 -5.61
C THR A 106 -20.89 -8.46 -6.87
N SER A 107 -22.20 -8.37 -6.69
CA SER A 107 -23.19 -8.12 -7.74
C SER A 107 -23.43 -6.63 -8.01
N GLU A 108 -22.95 -5.74 -7.13
CA GLU A 108 -23.15 -4.30 -7.26
C GLU A 108 -22.32 -3.72 -8.42
N PRO A 109 -22.92 -3.12 -9.47
CA PRO A 109 -22.20 -2.72 -10.67
C PRO A 109 -21.06 -1.70 -10.43
N SER A 110 -21.27 -0.75 -9.52
CA SER A 110 -20.27 0.28 -9.18
C SER A 110 -19.07 -0.30 -8.44
N GLN A 111 -19.32 -1.21 -7.49
CA GLN A 111 -18.27 -1.95 -6.78
C GLN A 111 -17.52 -2.88 -7.75
N ARG A 112 -18.25 -3.54 -8.66
CA ARG A 112 -17.67 -4.39 -9.69
C ARG A 112 -16.77 -3.60 -10.64
N GLN A 113 -17.19 -2.39 -11.05
CA GLN A 113 -16.37 -1.50 -11.86
C GLN A 113 -15.08 -1.11 -11.12
N LEU A 114 -15.16 -0.80 -9.83
CA LEU A 114 -13.98 -0.49 -9.02
C LEU A 114 -13.00 -1.67 -8.97
N LEU A 115 -13.51 -2.88 -8.70
CA LEU A 115 -12.67 -4.08 -8.67
C LEU A 115 -12.00 -4.35 -10.02
N ASN A 116 -12.73 -4.19 -11.13
CA ASN A 116 -12.16 -4.30 -12.48
C ASN A 116 -11.03 -3.27 -12.70
N VAL A 117 -11.24 -2.02 -12.30
CA VAL A 117 -10.23 -0.95 -12.41
C VAL A 117 -9.00 -1.28 -11.57
N VAL A 118 -9.17 -1.79 -10.35
CA VAL A 118 -8.05 -2.21 -9.49
C VAL A 118 -7.31 -3.40 -10.09
N GLU A 119 -8.02 -4.40 -10.64
CA GLU A 119 -7.41 -5.53 -11.36
C GLU A 119 -6.59 -5.06 -12.57
N GLU A 120 -7.14 -4.14 -13.39
CA GLU A 120 -6.44 -3.57 -14.54
C GLU A 120 -5.15 -2.85 -14.13
N MET A 121 -5.21 -2.05 -13.07
CA MET A 121 -4.04 -1.32 -12.59
C MET A 121 -3.00 -2.22 -11.94
N ALA A 122 -3.42 -3.28 -11.24
CA ALA A 122 -2.51 -4.29 -10.69
C ALA A 122 -1.71 -4.99 -11.78
N LEU A 123 -2.38 -5.39 -12.87
CA LEU A 123 -1.74 -6.02 -14.03
C LEU A 123 -0.79 -5.03 -14.74
N ALA A 124 -1.22 -3.77 -14.93
CA ALA A 124 -0.38 -2.74 -15.55
C ALA A 124 0.86 -2.39 -14.69
N ALA A 125 0.73 -2.47 -13.37
CA ALA A 125 1.79 -2.24 -12.39
C ALA A 125 2.66 -3.48 -12.13
N ASN A 126 2.29 -4.66 -12.66
CA ASN A 126 2.85 -5.96 -12.33
C ASN A 126 2.90 -6.19 -10.81
N THR A 127 1.73 -6.17 -10.18
CA THR A 127 1.58 -6.37 -8.74
C THR A 127 0.42 -7.33 -8.46
N PRO A 128 0.46 -8.08 -7.35
CA PRO A 128 -0.69 -8.83 -6.87
C PRO A 128 -1.90 -7.92 -6.74
N VAL A 129 -3.10 -8.38 -7.13
CA VAL A 129 -4.32 -7.57 -6.97
C VAL A 129 -4.60 -7.38 -5.47
N PRO A 130 -4.58 -6.13 -4.95
CA PRO A 130 -4.80 -5.88 -3.53
C PRO A 130 -6.29 -5.97 -3.16
N PRO A 131 -6.65 -6.40 -1.94
CA PRO A 131 -8.01 -6.26 -1.43
C PRO A 131 -8.46 -4.79 -1.41
N VAL A 132 -9.73 -4.56 -1.70
CA VAL A 132 -10.33 -3.23 -1.78
C VAL A 132 -11.31 -3.02 -0.63
N TYR A 133 -11.25 -1.86 0.02
CA TYR A 133 -12.12 -1.46 1.11
C TYR A 133 -12.92 -0.23 0.70
N LEU A 134 -14.23 -0.26 0.96
CA LEU A 134 -15.15 0.85 0.73
C LEU A 134 -15.39 1.60 2.05
N LEU A 135 -15.10 2.89 2.06
CA LEU A 135 -15.29 3.76 3.21
C LEU A 135 -16.64 4.50 3.09
N PRO A 136 -17.45 4.59 4.17
CA PRO A 136 -18.76 5.23 4.16
C PRO A 136 -18.65 6.78 4.22
N GLU A 137 -17.80 7.37 3.38
CA GLU A 137 -17.56 8.82 3.30
C GLU A 137 -17.98 9.37 1.94
N GLN A 138 -18.60 10.55 1.93
CA GLN A 138 -19.11 11.19 0.71
C GLN A 138 -18.08 12.08 -0.01
N SER A 139 -16.96 12.41 0.63
CA SER A 139 -15.85 13.10 -0.04
C SER A 139 -15.10 12.16 -0.97
N ILE A 140 -14.46 12.72 -2.00
CA ILE A 140 -13.66 11.97 -2.97
C ILE A 140 -12.26 11.76 -2.39
N ASN A 141 -12.01 10.59 -1.80
CA ASN A 141 -10.69 10.14 -1.36
C ASN A 141 -10.42 8.67 -1.75
N ALA A 142 -9.15 8.37 -2.00
CA ALA A 142 -8.62 7.02 -2.08
C ALA A 142 -7.25 6.97 -1.37
N PHE A 143 -6.81 5.78 -0.97
CA PHE A 143 -5.47 5.58 -0.42
C PHE A 143 -4.98 4.16 -0.61
N ALA A 144 -3.66 3.99 -0.67
CA ALA A 144 -2.98 2.71 -0.48
C ALA A 144 -2.34 2.59 0.92
N ALA A 145 -2.47 1.42 1.54
CA ALA A 145 -1.85 1.13 2.84
C ALA A 145 -1.23 -0.28 2.88
N GLY A 146 -0.08 -0.40 3.52
CA GLY A 146 0.70 -1.64 3.64
C GLY A 146 2.17 -1.37 3.98
N TYR A 147 2.93 -2.42 4.28
CA TYR A 147 4.38 -2.38 4.44
C TYR A 147 5.14 -2.89 3.22
N SER A 148 4.52 -3.74 2.39
CA SER A 148 4.98 -4.27 1.11
C SER A 148 3.80 -4.42 0.12
N PRO A 149 4.05 -4.66 -1.16
CA PRO A 149 2.99 -4.98 -2.12
C PRO A 149 2.13 -6.20 -1.72
N ALA A 150 2.74 -7.19 -1.05
CA ALA A 150 2.03 -8.40 -0.61
C ALA A 150 0.95 -8.12 0.44
N ASP A 151 1.11 -7.13 1.33
CA ASP A 151 0.08 -6.74 2.34
C ASP A 151 -0.71 -5.49 1.94
N ALA A 152 -0.53 -4.99 0.72
CA ALA A 152 -1.18 -3.77 0.25
C ALA A 152 -2.71 -3.93 0.22
N VAL A 153 -3.40 -2.87 0.61
CA VAL A 153 -4.84 -2.69 0.44
C VAL A 153 -5.12 -1.33 -0.20
N ILE A 154 -6.24 -1.23 -0.91
CA ILE A 154 -6.74 0.02 -1.47
C ILE A 154 -8.04 0.39 -0.76
N GLY A 155 -8.06 1.56 -0.13
CA GLY A 155 -9.28 2.16 0.41
C GLY A 155 -9.85 3.18 -0.57
N VAL A 156 -11.15 3.10 -0.83
CA VAL A 156 -11.88 4.03 -1.70
C VAL A 156 -13.14 4.48 -0.97
N THR A 157 -13.44 5.77 -1.04
CA THR A 157 -14.66 6.35 -0.44
C THR A 157 -15.89 6.14 -1.32
N GLN A 158 -17.07 6.12 -0.71
CA GLN A 158 -18.35 6.15 -1.44
C GLN A 158 -18.44 7.36 -2.38
N GLY A 159 -17.90 8.50 -1.95
CA GLY A 159 -17.81 9.72 -2.75
C GLY A 159 -17.05 9.53 -4.07
N CYS A 160 -15.92 8.81 -4.06
CA CYS A 160 -15.19 8.47 -5.28
C CYS A 160 -16.06 7.67 -6.26
N LEU A 161 -16.79 6.65 -5.79
CA LEU A 161 -17.63 5.81 -6.65
C LEU A 161 -18.86 6.53 -7.19
N ALA A 162 -19.43 7.45 -6.43
CA ALA A 162 -20.63 8.17 -6.83
C ALA A 162 -20.33 9.33 -7.80
N GLN A 163 -19.13 9.90 -7.76
CA GLN A 163 -18.84 11.18 -8.41
C GLN A 163 -17.80 11.11 -9.51
N LEU A 164 -16.92 10.11 -9.51
CA LEU A 164 -15.93 9.92 -10.56
C LEU A 164 -16.46 8.97 -11.62
N ASN A 165 -16.27 9.33 -12.89
CA ASN A 165 -16.50 8.38 -13.97
C ASN A 165 -15.40 7.30 -13.99
N ARG A 166 -15.55 6.29 -14.85
CA ARG A 166 -14.63 5.14 -14.92
C ARG A 166 -13.18 5.55 -15.19
N ASP A 167 -12.94 6.47 -16.12
CA ASP A 167 -11.58 6.90 -16.50
C ASP A 167 -10.93 7.74 -15.40
N GLU A 168 -11.71 8.57 -14.72
CA GLU A 168 -11.27 9.35 -13.58
C GLU A 168 -10.94 8.46 -12.39
N LEU A 169 -11.80 7.48 -12.10
CA LEU A 169 -11.54 6.46 -11.08
C LEU A 169 -10.28 5.67 -11.41
N GLN A 170 -10.11 5.26 -12.68
CA GLN A 170 -8.89 4.56 -13.13
C GLN A 170 -7.64 5.43 -12.93
N GLY A 171 -7.71 6.73 -13.23
CA GLY A 171 -6.62 7.68 -12.97
C GLY A 171 -6.25 7.78 -11.49
N VAL A 172 -7.24 7.87 -10.59
CA VAL A 172 -7.02 7.92 -9.13
C VAL A 172 -6.43 6.60 -8.63
N ILE A 173 -6.97 5.45 -9.04
CA ILE A 173 -6.44 4.15 -8.64
C ILE A 173 -5.01 3.95 -9.16
N ALA A 174 -4.72 4.35 -10.40
CA ALA A 174 -3.37 4.29 -10.96
C ALA A 174 -2.36 5.15 -10.17
N HIS A 175 -2.79 6.31 -9.66
CA HIS A 175 -2.00 7.15 -8.77
C HIS A 175 -1.68 6.41 -7.46
N GLU A 176 -2.67 5.75 -6.85
CA GLU A 176 -2.46 4.93 -5.65
C GLU A 176 -1.52 3.73 -5.88
N PHE A 177 -1.60 3.07 -7.04
CA PHE A 177 -0.64 2.02 -7.41
C PHE A 177 0.80 2.53 -7.51
N SER A 178 1.01 3.79 -7.89
CA SER A 178 2.34 4.40 -7.84
C SER A 178 2.88 4.46 -6.41
N HIS A 179 2.02 4.74 -5.42
CA HIS A 179 2.41 4.73 -4.01
C HIS A 179 2.70 3.30 -3.49
N ILE A 180 1.97 2.29 -3.96
CA ILE A 180 2.26 0.88 -3.67
C ILE A 180 3.65 0.54 -4.18
N LEU A 181 3.87 0.76 -5.49
CA LEU A 181 5.12 0.41 -6.15
C LEU A 181 6.29 1.15 -5.52
N ASN A 182 6.23 2.48 -5.37
CA ASN A 182 7.32 3.29 -4.83
C ASN A 182 7.62 3.07 -3.34
N GLY A 183 6.83 2.25 -2.63
CA GLY A 183 7.05 1.92 -1.22
C GLY A 183 6.61 3.03 -0.26
N ASP A 184 5.68 3.87 -0.70
CA ASP A 184 5.23 5.06 0.04
C ASP A 184 4.41 4.71 1.27
N MET A 185 3.66 3.61 1.18
CA MET A 185 2.76 3.11 2.21
C MET A 185 3.46 2.89 3.56
N ARG A 186 4.65 2.27 3.56
CA ARG A 186 5.41 1.96 4.78
C ARG A 186 5.77 3.22 5.56
N MET A 187 6.17 4.25 4.84
CA MET A 187 6.52 5.53 5.45
C MET A 187 5.25 6.24 5.95
N ASN A 188 4.14 6.19 5.22
CA ASN A 188 2.86 6.73 5.65
C ASN A 188 2.35 6.07 6.94
N ILE A 189 2.46 4.74 7.07
CA ILE A 189 2.12 4.02 8.32
C ILE A 189 2.99 4.49 9.51
N ARG A 190 4.30 4.68 9.30
CA ARG A 190 5.19 5.20 10.35
C ARG A 190 4.81 6.63 10.75
N LEU A 191 4.47 7.48 9.76
CA LEU A 191 3.99 8.83 10.01
C LEU A 191 2.73 8.82 10.88
N ILE A 192 1.76 7.95 10.59
CA ILE A 192 0.54 7.82 11.40
C ILE A 192 0.87 7.52 12.87
N ALA A 193 1.77 6.56 13.14
CA ALA A 193 2.17 6.21 14.50
C ALA A 193 2.86 7.38 15.23
N ILE A 194 3.80 8.05 14.57
CA ILE A 194 4.55 9.19 15.11
C ILE A 194 3.61 10.37 15.41
N LEU A 195 2.74 10.70 14.47
CA LEU A 195 1.77 11.79 14.61
C LEU A 195 0.79 11.51 15.74
N ASN A 196 0.36 10.26 15.91
CA ASN A 196 -0.50 9.88 17.04
C ASN A 196 0.16 10.19 18.39
N GLY A 197 1.47 9.94 18.52
CA GLY A 197 2.25 10.28 19.71
C GLY A 197 2.30 11.77 20.01
N ILE A 198 2.64 12.60 19.02
CA ILE A 198 2.69 14.07 19.17
C ILE A 198 1.31 14.61 19.58
N LEU A 199 0.24 14.09 19.00
CA LEU A 199 -1.13 14.56 19.24
C LEU A 199 -1.74 14.01 20.54
N PHE A 200 -1.13 13.00 21.16
CA PHE A 200 -1.63 12.34 22.36
C PHE A 200 -1.89 13.32 23.51
N LEU A 201 -0.94 14.21 23.79
CA LEU A 201 -1.07 15.21 24.87
C LEU A 201 -2.27 16.14 24.66
N GLY A 202 -2.52 16.55 23.42
CA GLY A 202 -3.69 17.36 23.06
C GLY A 202 -5.00 16.63 23.28
N HIS A 203 -5.06 15.35 22.93
CA HIS A 203 -6.23 14.52 23.21
C HIS A 203 -6.50 14.41 24.71
N VAL A 204 -5.45 14.19 25.52
CA VAL A 204 -5.59 14.15 26.99
C VAL A 204 -6.15 15.47 27.51
N GLY A 205 -5.61 16.62 27.08
CA GLY A 205 -6.14 17.93 27.46
C GLY A 205 -7.61 18.11 27.09
N TYR A 206 -7.98 17.70 25.88
CA TYR A 206 -9.36 17.77 25.41
C TYR A 206 -10.31 16.86 26.20
N TYR A 207 -9.92 15.61 26.49
CA TYR A 207 -10.69 14.70 27.32
C TYR A 207 -10.86 15.23 28.74
N LEU A 208 -9.83 15.85 29.32
CA LEU A 208 -9.93 16.51 30.63
C LEU A 208 -10.96 17.65 30.62
N LEU A 209 -11.00 18.47 29.56
CA LEU A 209 -11.98 19.55 29.43
C LEU A 209 -13.41 19.02 29.22
N ARG A 210 -13.60 17.95 28.44
CA ARG A 210 -14.94 17.41 28.16
C ARG A 210 -15.49 16.52 29.27
N GLY A 211 -14.64 15.71 29.91
CA GLY A 211 -15.00 14.92 31.09
C GLY A 211 -15.41 15.80 32.28
N SER A 212 -14.99 17.07 32.28
CA SER A 212 -15.45 18.08 33.25
C SER A 212 -16.90 18.55 33.03
N ARG A 213 -17.50 18.28 31.86
CA ARG A 213 -18.85 18.77 31.47
C ARG A 213 -19.98 17.74 31.51
N GLY A 214 -19.69 16.44 31.63
CA GLY A 214 -20.70 15.37 31.60
C GLY A 214 -20.55 14.36 32.74
N ASN A 215 -21.13 14.67 33.89
CA ASN A 215 -21.44 13.79 35.04
C ASN A 215 -20.38 12.76 35.53
N ALA A 216 -19.82 13.08 36.70
CA ALA A 216 -19.32 12.17 37.74
C ALA A 216 -17.98 11.44 37.52
N ALA A 217 -16.86 12.10 37.89
CA ALA A 217 -15.81 11.55 38.78
C ALA A 217 -14.55 12.43 38.84
N VAL A 218 -14.67 13.64 39.38
CA VAL A 218 -13.66 14.15 40.32
C VAL A 218 -14.44 14.59 41.56
N ARG A 219 -14.90 13.61 42.36
CA ARG A 219 -15.19 13.85 43.77
C ARG A 219 -13.84 14.07 44.48
N ILE A 220 -13.26 15.25 44.32
CA ILE A 220 -12.41 15.80 45.37
C ILE A 220 -13.40 16.44 46.35
N GLY A 221 -13.42 15.89 47.56
CA GLY A 221 -14.50 16.00 48.53
C GLY A 221 -15.10 17.38 48.69
N SER A 222 -16.42 17.44 48.57
CA SER A 222 -17.29 18.46 49.15
C SER A 222 -17.28 18.33 50.68
N GLY A 223 -16.17 18.70 51.31
CA GLY A 223 -16.11 19.05 52.73
C GLY A 223 -16.11 20.57 52.82
N ARG A 224 -17.14 21.14 53.46
CA ARG A 224 -17.27 22.57 53.75
C ARG A 224 -15.99 23.09 54.44
N SER A 225 -15.12 23.79 53.72
CA SER A 225 -14.10 24.65 54.32
C SER A 225 -13.76 25.79 53.37
N ALA A 226 -14.15 27.00 53.76
CA ALA A 226 -14.19 28.21 52.95
C ALA A 226 -12.81 28.86 52.75
N ASN A 227 -11.70 28.12 52.73
CA ASN A 227 -10.37 28.74 52.77
C ASN A 227 -9.26 28.14 51.88
N ASN A 228 -9.58 27.36 50.84
CA ASN A 228 -8.52 26.92 49.91
C ASN A 228 -8.97 26.88 48.43
N LYS A 229 -9.00 28.07 47.80
CA LYS A 229 -9.34 28.31 46.38
C LYS A 229 -8.31 27.77 45.37
N LYS A 230 -7.24 27.07 45.78
CA LYS A 230 -6.06 26.79 44.93
C LYS A 230 -6.11 25.49 44.11
N GLY A 231 -6.99 24.52 44.41
CA GLY A 231 -6.95 23.19 43.77
C GLY A 231 -7.68 23.04 42.42
N GLY A 232 -8.86 23.66 42.27
CA GLY A 232 -9.70 23.51 41.07
C GLY A 232 -9.21 24.31 39.85
N GLY A 233 -8.55 25.45 40.08
CA GLY A 233 -7.98 26.28 39.01
C GLY A 233 -6.79 25.63 38.31
N GLY A 234 -5.97 24.86 39.04
CA GLY A 234 -4.81 24.17 38.48
C GLY A 234 -5.19 23.15 37.41
N ILE A 235 -6.20 22.31 37.65
CA ILE A 235 -6.65 21.29 36.69
C ILE A 235 -7.18 21.95 35.39
N LEU A 236 -7.90 23.06 35.50
CA LEU A 236 -8.40 23.80 34.34
C LEU A 236 -7.25 24.42 33.53
N ILE A 237 -6.26 25.02 34.20
CA ILE A 237 -5.07 25.59 33.56
C ILE A 237 -4.25 24.50 32.87
N LEU A 238 -4.09 23.34 33.52
CA LEU A 238 -3.41 22.17 32.95
C LEU A 238 -4.14 21.67 31.70
N ALA A 239 -5.46 21.50 31.77
CA ALA A 239 -6.26 21.02 30.66
C ALA A 239 -6.24 22.00 29.46
N LEU A 240 -6.37 23.30 29.72
CA LEU A 240 -6.25 24.34 28.70
C LEU A 240 -4.84 24.38 28.09
N GLY A 241 -3.81 24.29 28.93
CA GLY A 241 -2.41 24.25 28.51
C GLY A 241 -2.10 23.04 27.63
N LEU A 242 -2.63 21.85 27.98
CA LEU A 242 -2.51 20.65 27.17
C LEU A 242 -3.22 20.77 25.82
N VAL A 243 -4.34 21.49 25.73
CA VAL A 243 -4.98 21.78 24.44
C VAL A 243 -4.11 22.69 23.57
N VAL A 244 -3.50 23.74 24.14
CA VAL A 244 -2.54 24.60 23.43
C VAL A 244 -1.34 23.79 22.93
N ILE A 245 -0.81 22.91 23.77
CA ILE A 245 0.25 21.95 23.41
C ILE A 245 -0.22 21.04 22.26
N GLY A 246 -1.49 20.61 22.26
CA GLY A 246 -2.11 19.88 21.15
C GLY A 246 -2.15 20.64 19.82
N TYR A 247 -2.37 21.96 19.85
CA TYR A 247 -2.28 22.82 18.66
C TYR A 247 -0.84 22.90 18.14
N VAL A 248 0.13 23.07 19.03
CA VAL A 248 1.56 23.04 18.68
C VAL A 248 1.93 21.68 18.07
N GLY A 249 1.46 20.58 18.67
CA GLY A 249 1.62 19.24 18.14
C GLY A 249 1.01 19.10 16.73
N SER A 250 -0.17 19.68 16.50
CA SER A 250 -0.82 19.69 15.17
C SER A 250 -0.03 20.49 14.14
N PHE A 251 0.57 21.62 14.55
CA PHE A 251 1.47 22.42 13.70
C PHE A 251 2.70 21.62 13.27
N PHE A 252 3.41 20.98 14.21
CA PHE A 252 4.56 20.13 13.88
C PHE A 252 4.15 18.91 13.06
N GLY A 253 2.98 18.34 13.33
CA GLY A 253 2.43 17.27 12.54
C GLY A 253 2.23 17.66 11.08
N ASN A 254 1.70 18.86 10.81
CA ASN A 254 1.54 19.38 9.46
C ASN A 254 2.88 19.70 8.79
N LEU A 255 3.86 20.22 9.55
CA LEU A 255 5.21 20.48 9.04
C LEU A 255 5.93 19.18 8.63
N ILE A 256 5.82 18.16 9.48
CA ILE A 256 6.34 16.80 9.23
C ILE A 256 5.73 16.23 7.94
N LYS A 257 4.41 16.31 7.77
CA LYS A 257 3.72 15.86 6.57
C LYS A 257 4.19 16.61 5.31
N ALA A 258 4.29 17.94 5.40
CA ALA A 258 4.68 18.79 4.28
C ALA A 258 6.13 18.54 3.80
N ALA A 259 7.02 18.09 4.68
CA ALA A 259 8.41 17.79 4.36
C ALA A 259 8.60 16.55 3.46
N VAL A 260 7.57 15.72 3.30
CA VAL A 260 7.70 14.37 2.74
C VAL A 260 7.09 14.20 1.34
N SER A 261 6.11 15.03 0.96
CA SER A 261 5.16 14.67 -0.11
C SER A 261 5.39 15.31 -1.49
N ARG A 262 5.77 16.59 -1.61
CA ARG A 262 5.54 17.35 -2.86
C ARG A 262 6.11 16.76 -4.16
N GLN A 263 7.34 16.26 -4.20
CA GLN A 263 7.89 15.68 -5.45
C GLN A 263 7.25 14.34 -5.81
N ARG A 264 6.80 13.55 -4.83
CA ARG A 264 6.28 12.20 -5.03
C ARG A 264 4.92 12.21 -5.68
N GLU A 265 4.09 13.18 -5.32
CA GLU A 265 2.78 13.39 -5.93
C GLU A 265 2.87 13.62 -7.45
N PHE A 266 3.88 14.37 -7.90
CA PHE A 266 4.08 14.61 -9.33
C PHE A 266 4.57 13.37 -10.08
N LEU A 267 5.39 12.54 -9.42
CA LEU A 267 5.83 11.26 -9.99
C LEU A 267 4.66 10.29 -10.03
N ALA A 268 3.83 10.25 -8.99
CA ALA A 268 2.62 9.43 -8.94
C ALA A 268 1.63 9.82 -10.06
N ASP A 269 1.44 11.11 -10.32
CA ASP A 269 0.67 11.59 -11.47
C ASP A 269 1.25 11.09 -12.81
N ALA A 270 2.57 11.16 -12.99
CA ALA A 270 3.22 10.69 -14.20
C ALA A 270 3.10 9.16 -14.38
N SER A 271 3.27 8.40 -13.29
CA SER A 271 3.05 6.94 -13.28
C SER A 271 1.59 6.59 -13.60
N ALA A 272 0.63 7.36 -13.07
CA ALA A 272 -0.78 7.15 -13.37
C ALA A 272 -1.06 7.28 -14.87
N VAL A 273 -0.48 8.31 -15.53
CA VAL A 273 -0.56 8.45 -16.99
C VAL A 273 0.11 7.29 -17.71
N GLN A 274 1.24 6.79 -17.21
CA GLN A 274 1.94 5.68 -17.83
C GLN A 274 1.16 4.35 -17.75
N PHE A 275 0.56 4.05 -16.60
CA PHE A 275 -0.23 2.83 -16.40
C PHE A 275 -1.53 2.87 -17.21
N THR A 276 -2.23 3.99 -17.17
CA THR A 276 -3.53 4.16 -17.87
C THR A 276 -3.38 4.46 -19.35
N ARG A 277 -2.22 5.00 -19.76
CA ARG A 277 -2.00 5.65 -21.07
C ARG A 277 -3.04 6.76 -21.36
N ASN A 278 -3.66 7.31 -20.31
CA ASN A 278 -4.73 8.30 -20.41
C ASN A 278 -4.49 9.47 -19.44
N PRO A 279 -3.84 10.57 -19.88
CA PRO A 279 -3.62 11.73 -19.05
C PRO A 279 -4.91 12.44 -18.63
N ARG A 280 -5.99 12.31 -19.42
CA ARG A 280 -7.27 12.96 -19.12
C ARG A 280 -7.98 12.33 -17.93
N GLY A 281 -7.77 11.04 -17.65
CA GLY A 281 -8.39 10.37 -16.49
C GLY A 281 -7.99 11.03 -15.18
N ILE A 282 -6.68 11.07 -14.88
CA ILE A 282 -6.19 11.72 -13.65
C ILE A 282 -6.43 13.23 -13.64
N ALA A 283 -6.29 13.93 -14.77
CA ALA A 283 -6.58 15.36 -14.84
C ALA A 283 -8.08 15.67 -14.59
N GLY A 284 -8.98 14.84 -15.12
CA GLY A 284 -10.43 14.90 -14.89
C GLY A 284 -10.77 14.74 -13.42
N ALA A 285 -10.24 13.69 -12.78
CA ALA A 285 -10.47 13.43 -11.36
C ALA A 285 -10.03 14.63 -10.49
N LEU A 286 -8.85 15.20 -10.75
CA LEU A 286 -8.35 16.37 -10.02
C LEU A 286 -9.25 17.60 -10.21
N LYS A 287 -9.87 17.75 -11.39
CA LYS A 287 -10.84 18.83 -11.66
C LYS A 287 -12.13 18.63 -10.84
N VAL A 288 -12.64 17.40 -10.74
CA VAL A 288 -13.84 17.06 -9.93
C VAL A 288 -13.57 17.21 -8.42
N ILE A 289 -12.41 16.77 -7.94
CA ILE A 289 -11.98 16.95 -6.55
C ILE A 289 -11.88 18.45 -6.22
N GLY A 290 -11.31 19.22 -7.14
CA GLY A 290 -11.23 20.67 -7.02
C GLY A 290 -12.60 21.31 -6.93
N SER A 291 -13.53 21.00 -7.84
CA SER A 291 -14.87 21.59 -7.83
C SER A 291 -15.61 21.33 -6.52
N ASN A 292 -15.54 20.12 -5.97
CA ASN A 292 -16.20 19.80 -4.70
C ASN A 292 -15.61 20.53 -3.50
N SER A 293 -14.29 20.68 -3.46
CA SER A 293 -13.62 21.43 -2.40
C SER A 293 -14.00 22.91 -2.37
N TYR A 294 -14.29 23.50 -3.54
CA TYR A 294 -14.77 24.89 -3.64
C TYR A 294 -16.27 25.04 -3.33
N HIS A 295 -17.11 24.05 -3.65
CA HIS A 295 -18.56 24.10 -3.42
C HIS A 295 -18.98 23.73 -1.98
N SER A 296 -18.21 22.92 -1.24
CA SER A 296 -18.50 22.56 0.16
C SER A 296 -18.38 23.73 1.16
N LYS A 297 -17.96 24.92 0.72
CA LYS A 297 -17.94 26.14 1.56
C LYS A 297 -19.21 26.99 1.47
N ILE A 298 -20.19 26.60 0.67
CA ILE A 298 -21.39 27.41 0.44
C ILE A 298 -22.62 26.55 0.68
N ASN A 299 -23.45 26.96 1.65
CA ASN A 299 -24.77 26.44 2.05
C ASN A 299 -24.84 25.40 3.17
N HIS A 300 -24.57 25.81 4.42
CA HIS A 300 -25.44 25.41 5.54
C HIS A 300 -25.42 26.49 6.62
N ALA A 301 -26.47 27.31 6.68
CA ALA A 301 -26.63 28.39 7.66
C ALA A 301 -27.02 27.90 9.08
N ASN A 302 -27.11 26.59 9.34
CA ASN A 302 -27.49 26.01 10.64
C ASN A 302 -26.67 24.74 10.99
N ALA A 303 -25.40 24.64 10.57
CA ALA A 303 -24.48 23.59 11.05
C ALA A 303 -23.71 24.02 12.32
N GLY A 304 -24.27 24.97 13.06
CA GLY A 304 -23.81 25.35 14.39
C GLY A 304 -24.44 24.43 15.42
N GLU A 305 -23.60 23.82 16.24
CA GLU A 305 -23.96 23.12 17.47
C GLU A 305 -24.42 21.65 17.30
N ASN A 306 -23.44 20.75 17.51
CA ASN A 306 -23.61 19.42 18.15
C ASN A 306 -23.59 18.11 17.33
N SER A 307 -22.94 18.04 16.16
CA SER A 307 -22.74 16.72 15.47
C SER A 307 -21.31 16.37 15.01
N HIS A 308 -20.33 17.28 15.10
CA HIS A 308 -19.03 17.08 14.43
C HIS A 308 -17.79 16.82 15.31
N LEU A 309 -17.90 16.80 16.64
CA LEU A 309 -16.69 16.92 17.47
C LEU A 309 -16.01 15.63 17.92
N PHE A 310 -16.54 14.44 17.60
CA PHE A 310 -15.95 13.19 18.11
C PHE A 310 -15.65 12.10 17.08
N PHE A 311 -16.41 12.05 15.99
CA PHE A 311 -16.12 11.14 14.87
C PHE A 311 -15.45 11.85 13.69
N ALA A 312 -15.83 13.10 13.40
CA ALA A 312 -15.19 13.88 12.34
C ALA A 312 -13.82 14.45 12.73
N GLU A 313 -13.43 14.47 13.99
CA GLU A 313 -12.07 14.90 14.38
C GLU A 313 -11.03 13.79 14.19
N ALA A 314 -11.43 12.54 14.42
CA ALA A 314 -10.62 11.36 14.11
C ALA A 314 -10.57 11.04 12.61
N ILE A 315 -11.40 11.67 11.76
CA ILE A 315 -11.41 11.48 10.30
C ILE A 315 -10.94 12.75 9.57
N SER A 316 -11.34 13.96 9.98
CA SER A 316 -10.79 15.22 9.41
C SER A 316 -9.29 15.36 9.67
N ARG A 317 -8.77 14.79 10.75
CA ARG A 317 -7.32 14.70 10.98
C ARG A 317 -6.62 13.72 10.04
N TRP A 318 -7.32 12.73 9.50
CA TRP A 318 -6.83 11.79 8.49
C TRP A 318 -7.05 12.29 7.07
N ALA A 319 -8.16 12.96 6.77
CA ALA A 319 -8.30 13.79 5.58
C ALA A 319 -7.19 14.87 5.53
N ALA A 320 -6.79 15.41 6.68
CA ALA A 320 -5.61 16.27 6.80
C ALA A 320 -4.26 15.51 6.78
N ILE A 321 -4.24 14.18 6.91
CA ILE A 321 -3.07 13.33 6.57
C ILE A 321 -2.97 13.16 5.05
N PHE A 322 -4.10 13.17 4.33
CA PHE A 322 -4.17 13.16 2.85
C PHE A 322 -4.09 14.56 2.21
N ALA A 323 -4.16 15.64 3.00
CA ALA A 323 -3.98 17.02 2.54
C ALA A 323 -2.51 17.43 2.35
N THR A 324 -1.70 16.56 1.74
CA THR A 324 -0.28 16.82 1.44
C THR A 324 0.00 17.10 -0.03
N HIS A 325 -1.03 17.01 -0.88
CA HIS A 325 -0.88 17.22 -2.31
C HIS A 325 -0.47 18.67 -2.65
N PRO A 326 0.44 18.87 -3.63
CA PRO A 326 0.64 20.16 -4.25
C PRO A 326 -0.69 20.79 -4.71
N PRO A 327 -0.75 22.12 -4.88
CA PRO A 327 -1.95 22.79 -5.37
C PRO A 327 -2.49 22.09 -6.62
N LEU A 328 -3.79 21.74 -6.62
CA LEU A 328 -4.43 21.00 -7.70
C LEU A 328 -4.18 21.65 -9.07
N ALA A 329 -4.21 22.98 -9.11
CA ALA A 329 -3.95 23.73 -10.34
C ALA A 329 -2.57 23.44 -10.95
N THR A 330 -1.53 23.26 -10.13
CA THR A 330 -0.18 22.94 -10.60
C THR A 330 -0.11 21.52 -11.15
N ARG A 331 -0.79 20.57 -10.51
CA ARG A 331 -0.89 19.17 -10.97
C ARG A 331 -1.64 19.10 -12.30
N ILE A 332 -2.82 19.73 -12.38
CA ILE A 332 -3.64 19.77 -13.59
C ILE A 332 -2.88 20.42 -14.74
N LYS A 333 -2.20 21.56 -14.54
CA LYS A 333 -1.40 22.20 -15.61
C LYS A 333 -0.24 21.34 -16.13
N ARG A 334 0.33 20.45 -15.33
CA ARG A 334 1.38 19.53 -15.80
C ARG A 334 0.81 18.41 -16.66
N LEU A 335 -0.39 17.94 -16.32
CA LEU A 335 -1.09 16.87 -17.04
C LEU A 335 -1.81 17.38 -18.29
N GLU A 336 -2.35 18.60 -18.21
CA GLU A 336 -3.13 19.28 -19.24
C GLU A 336 -2.64 20.73 -19.37
N PRO A 337 -1.55 20.97 -20.14
CA PRO A 337 -0.93 22.30 -20.26
C PRO A 337 -1.88 23.40 -20.75
N HIS A 338 -2.91 23.03 -21.51
CA HIS A 338 -3.91 23.95 -22.06
C HIS A 338 -5.08 24.24 -21.12
N TRP A 339 -5.09 23.72 -19.88
CA TRP A 339 -6.18 23.95 -18.95
C TRP A 339 -6.31 25.44 -18.57
N ASN A 340 -7.52 25.97 -18.72
CA ASN A 340 -7.86 27.39 -18.54
C ASN A 340 -7.93 27.85 -17.06
N GLY A 341 -7.64 26.97 -16.10
CA GLY A 341 -7.65 27.30 -14.67
C GLY A 341 -9.04 27.30 -14.01
N LYS A 342 -10.11 26.94 -14.73
CA LYS A 342 -11.47 26.87 -14.19
C LYS A 342 -11.83 25.43 -13.85
N PHE A 343 -12.42 25.24 -12.68
CA PHE A 343 -12.99 23.95 -12.27
C PHE A 343 -14.39 23.80 -12.87
N PRO A 344 -14.79 22.57 -13.26
CA PRO A 344 -16.14 22.30 -13.74
C PRO A 344 -17.15 22.69 -12.66
N THR A 345 -18.24 23.35 -13.07
CA THR A 345 -19.39 23.60 -12.19
C THR A 345 -20.39 22.46 -12.27
N ALA A 346 -21.29 22.33 -11.29
CA ALA A 346 -22.33 21.29 -11.28
C ALA A 346 -23.19 21.26 -12.57
N ARG A 347 -23.29 22.38 -13.29
CA ARG A 347 -23.97 22.48 -14.60
C ARG A 347 -23.17 21.85 -15.74
N ASP A 348 -21.84 21.87 -15.69
CA ASP A 348 -20.97 21.32 -16.73
C ASP A 348 -20.94 19.78 -16.70
N VAL A 349 -21.11 19.18 -15.50
CA VAL A 349 -21.14 17.73 -15.30
C VAL A 349 -22.42 17.12 -15.90
N GLN A 350 -23.58 17.77 -15.70
CA GLN A 350 -24.86 17.30 -16.27
C GLN A 350 -24.95 17.45 -17.81
N SER A 351 -24.21 18.38 -18.41
CA SER A 351 -24.19 18.54 -19.86
C SER A 351 -23.41 17.45 -20.60
N ASN A 352 -22.47 16.77 -19.94
CA ASN A 352 -21.74 15.65 -20.54
C ASN A 352 -22.53 14.33 -20.52
N ASP A 353 -23.40 14.13 -19.53
CA ASP A 353 -24.26 12.93 -19.46
C ASP A 353 -25.46 13.00 -20.44
N ASN A 354 -25.81 14.20 -20.93
CA ASN A 354 -26.92 14.39 -21.88
C ASN A 354 -26.52 14.28 -23.36
N ILE A 355 -25.29 13.90 -23.68
CA ILE A 355 -24.93 13.55 -25.06
C ILE A 355 -25.38 12.10 -25.30
N SER A 356 -26.68 11.95 -25.59
CA SER A 356 -27.20 10.78 -26.29
C SER A 356 -26.40 10.55 -27.58
N PRO A 357 -26.14 9.30 -28.00
CA PRO A 357 -25.39 8.99 -29.21
C PRO A 357 -26.23 9.27 -30.45
N LYS A 358 -26.34 10.55 -30.85
CA LYS A 358 -26.89 10.97 -32.14
C LYS A 358 -26.06 12.12 -32.70
N SER A 359 -24.83 11.84 -33.11
CA SER A 359 -24.13 12.67 -34.08
C SER A 359 -24.28 12.04 -35.47
N LYS A 360 -25.12 12.71 -36.24
CA LYS A 360 -25.29 12.66 -37.69
C LYS A 360 -24.02 12.24 -38.45
N VAL A 361 -24.22 11.26 -39.35
CA VAL A 361 -23.41 11.06 -40.56
C VAL A 361 -23.34 12.38 -41.31
N ALA A 362 -22.16 13.00 -41.32
CA ALA A 362 -21.80 14.05 -42.25
C ALA A 362 -20.50 13.60 -42.92
N ASN A 363 -20.63 13.22 -44.20
CA ASN A 363 -19.53 12.91 -45.10
C ASN A 363 -18.57 14.10 -45.17
N GLY A 364 -17.28 13.83 -44.91
CA GLY A 364 -16.19 14.76 -45.11
C GLY A 364 -14.87 14.03 -44.90
N ASP A 365 -14.24 13.62 -46.01
CA ASP A 365 -12.92 13.00 -46.05
C ASP A 365 -11.87 13.80 -45.25
N GLN A 366 -11.37 13.20 -44.18
CA GLN A 366 -10.04 13.48 -43.64
C GLN A 366 -9.40 12.16 -43.16
N PRO A 367 -8.26 11.73 -43.73
CA PRO A 367 -7.56 10.54 -43.26
C PRO A 367 -6.70 10.93 -42.05
N GLY A 368 -7.11 10.56 -40.83
CA GLY A 368 -6.28 10.87 -39.66
C GLY A 368 -6.79 10.55 -38.26
N SER A 369 -7.97 9.96 -38.06
CA SER A 369 -8.42 9.55 -36.72
C SER A 369 -8.63 8.04 -36.64
N ILE A 370 -7.53 7.30 -36.51
CA ILE A 370 -7.59 5.92 -36.04
C ILE A 370 -8.03 5.99 -34.57
N SER A 371 -9.25 5.51 -34.33
CA SER A 371 -9.83 5.29 -33.01
C SER A 371 -8.80 4.73 -32.05
N ALA A 372 -8.66 5.37 -30.89
CA ALA A 372 -7.81 4.91 -29.80
C ALA A 372 -8.36 3.58 -29.26
N VAL A 373 -7.96 2.48 -29.91
CA VAL A 373 -8.07 1.13 -29.39
C VAL A 373 -7.42 1.15 -28.02
N SER A 374 -8.25 0.92 -27.01
CA SER A 374 -7.90 1.08 -25.60
C SER A 374 -6.72 0.18 -25.25
N ALA A 375 -5.89 0.60 -24.31
CA ALA A 375 -4.76 -0.22 -23.83
C ALA A 375 -5.23 -1.59 -23.28
N SER A 376 -6.51 -1.71 -22.91
CA SER A 376 -7.20 -2.92 -22.47
C SER A 376 -7.44 -3.92 -23.62
N GLU A 377 -7.72 -3.45 -24.83
CA GLU A 377 -7.90 -4.30 -26.03
C GLU A 377 -6.58 -4.79 -26.62
N ARG A 378 -5.43 -4.21 -26.23
CA ARG A 378 -4.09 -4.72 -26.61
C ARG A 378 -3.48 -5.69 -25.59
N LEU A 379 -4.10 -5.87 -24.42
CA LEU A 379 -3.88 -7.01 -23.51
C LEU A 379 -4.63 -8.27 -24.01
N GLN A 380 -4.75 -8.42 -25.33
CA GLN A 380 -5.39 -9.53 -26.03
C GLN A 380 -4.61 -10.82 -25.81
N GLN A 381 -4.99 -11.56 -24.78
CA GLN A 381 -5.72 -12.82 -24.91
C GLN A 381 -6.58 -12.93 -23.65
N ALA A 382 -7.83 -12.44 -23.72
CA ALA A 382 -8.73 -12.45 -22.58
C ALA A 382 -8.82 -13.87 -22.01
N LEU A 383 -8.50 -14.02 -20.73
CA LEU A 383 -8.74 -15.26 -19.99
C LEU A 383 -10.20 -15.69 -20.25
N PRO A 384 -10.47 -16.99 -20.50
CA PRO A 384 -11.83 -17.49 -20.66
C PRO A 384 -12.74 -16.96 -19.55
N LEU A 385 -13.97 -16.55 -19.89
CA LEU A 385 -14.93 -15.97 -18.93
C LEU A 385 -15.15 -16.88 -17.71
N LEU A 386 -15.06 -18.20 -17.92
CA LEU A 386 -15.09 -19.20 -16.86
C LEU A 386 -13.99 -18.95 -15.81
N LEU A 387 -12.73 -18.82 -16.25
CA LEU A 387 -11.59 -18.58 -15.34
C LEU A 387 -11.72 -17.23 -14.64
N LEU A 388 -12.21 -16.20 -15.33
CA LEU A 388 -12.45 -14.87 -14.74
C LEU A 388 -13.55 -14.87 -13.68
N HIS A 389 -14.59 -15.69 -13.85
CA HIS A 389 -15.64 -15.82 -12.85
C HIS A 389 -15.15 -16.64 -11.65
N SER A 390 -14.50 -17.77 -11.92
CA SER A 390 -13.92 -18.65 -10.89
C SER A 390 -12.85 -17.96 -10.06
N SER A 391 -12.03 -17.08 -10.65
CA SER A 391 -10.96 -16.37 -9.92
C SER A 391 -11.47 -15.44 -8.80
N ARG A 392 -12.77 -15.14 -8.77
CA ARG A 392 -13.39 -14.24 -7.80
C ARG A 392 -13.97 -14.97 -6.60
N GLN A 393 -14.16 -16.28 -6.71
CA GLN A 393 -14.71 -17.11 -5.65
C GLN A 393 -13.59 -17.87 -4.96
N THR A 394 -13.67 -18.04 -3.64
CA THR A 394 -12.58 -18.58 -2.84
C THR A 394 -12.25 -20.04 -3.17
N GLU A 395 -13.25 -20.92 -3.23
CA GLU A 395 -13.04 -22.35 -3.52
C GLU A 395 -12.55 -22.59 -4.97
N PRO A 396 -13.21 -22.03 -6.02
CA PRO A 396 -12.68 -22.15 -7.38
C PRO A 396 -11.30 -21.50 -7.55
N ALA A 397 -10.99 -20.42 -6.83
CA ALA A 397 -9.64 -19.85 -6.86
C ALA A 397 -8.58 -20.81 -6.30
N MET A 398 -8.87 -21.55 -5.22
CA MET A 398 -7.99 -22.62 -4.75
C MET A 398 -7.83 -23.72 -5.81
N ALA A 399 -8.94 -24.11 -6.45
CA ALA A 399 -8.90 -25.11 -7.52
C ALA A 399 -8.03 -24.66 -8.70
N LEU A 400 -8.09 -23.39 -9.09
CA LEU A 400 -7.25 -22.82 -10.15
C LEU A 400 -5.76 -22.87 -9.80
N VAL A 401 -5.38 -22.61 -8.55
CA VAL A 401 -3.97 -22.81 -8.10
C VAL A 401 -3.58 -24.27 -8.24
N CYS A 402 -4.43 -25.20 -7.75
CA CYS A 402 -4.16 -26.63 -7.90
C CYS A 402 -4.01 -27.04 -9.36
N CYS A 403 -4.87 -26.55 -10.26
CA CYS A 403 -4.78 -26.82 -11.70
C CYS A 403 -3.43 -26.38 -12.29
N ILE A 404 -2.94 -25.19 -11.90
CA ILE A 404 -1.63 -24.68 -12.36
C ILE A 404 -0.48 -25.56 -11.83
N LEU A 405 -0.62 -26.15 -10.64
CA LEU A 405 0.39 -27.02 -10.03
C LEU A 405 0.36 -28.47 -10.52
N LEU A 406 -0.70 -28.90 -11.21
CA LEU A 406 -0.79 -30.27 -11.69
C LEU A 406 0.26 -30.51 -12.77
N GLN A 407 1.01 -31.59 -12.59
CA GLN A 407 2.00 -32.01 -13.58
C GLN A 407 1.33 -32.82 -14.71
N GLN A 408 1.92 -32.76 -15.90
CA GLN A 408 1.41 -33.45 -17.10
C GLN A 408 1.58 -34.98 -17.00
N GLU A 409 2.55 -35.45 -16.22
CA GLU A 409 2.87 -36.87 -16.12
C GLU A 409 1.75 -37.66 -15.42
N HIS A 410 1.20 -38.67 -16.10
CA HIS A 410 0.01 -39.39 -15.65
C HIS A 410 0.12 -39.98 -14.23
N HIS A 411 1.29 -40.48 -13.85
CA HIS A 411 1.48 -41.10 -12.54
C HIS A 411 1.51 -40.05 -11.41
N ILE A 412 2.24 -38.95 -11.60
CA ILE A 412 2.28 -37.82 -10.67
C ILE A 412 0.91 -37.16 -10.58
N ARG A 413 0.25 -36.90 -11.71
CA ARG A 413 -1.09 -36.27 -11.76
C ARG A 413 -2.12 -37.09 -10.98
N ALA A 414 -2.09 -38.42 -11.11
CA ALA A 414 -3.00 -39.30 -10.37
C ALA A 414 -2.77 -39.24 -8.85
N GLU A 415 -1.52 -39.18 -8.41
CA GLU A 415 -1.16 -39.00 -7.00
C GLU A 415 -1.60 -37.62 -6.49
N GLN A 416 -1.33 -36.55 -7.23
CA GLN A 416 -1.74 -35.19 -6.91
C GLN A 416 -3.27 -35.06 -6.78
N LEU A 417 -4.05 -35.66 -7.68
CA LEU A 417 -5.52 -35.70 -7.57
C LEU A 417 -5.99 -36.47 -6.33
N ARG A 418 -5.27 -37.53 -5.92
CA ARG A 418 -5.55 -38.24 -4.67
C ARG A 418 -5.28 -37.35 -3.45
N LEU A 419 -4.20 -36.58 -3.46
CA LEU A 419 -3.85 -35.63 -2.40
C LEU A 419 -4.89 -34.51 -2.28
N ILE A 420 -5.36 -33.95 -3.40
CA ILE A 420 -6.43 -32.94 -3.42
C ILE A 420 -7.70 -33.47 -2.75
N LYS A 421 -8.05 -34.74 -3.01
CA LYS A 421 -9.20 -35.40 -2.38
C LYS A 421 -9.00 -35.61 -0.87
N GLN A 422 -7.78 -35.98 -0.45
CA GLN A 422 -7.46 -36.38 0.92
C GLN A 422 -7.25 -35.18 1.86
N LEU A 423 -6.46 -34.20 1.43
CA LEU A 423 -6.06 -33.03 2.22
C LEU A 423 -6.95 -31.82 1.98
N GLY A 424 -7.50 -31.69 0.77
CA GLY A 424 -8.43 -30.62 0.40
C GLY A 424 -9.88 -31.00 0.71
N SER A 425 -10.65 -31.31 -0.34
CA SER A 425 -12.02 -31.78 -0.22
C SER A 425 -12.51 -32.41 -1.52
N VAL A 426 -13.64 -33.15 -1.46
CA VAL A 426 -14.29 -33.68 -2.67
C VAL A 426 -14.81 -32.56 -3.57
N VAL A 427 -15.29 -31.46 -2.98
CA VAL A 427 -15.78 -30.29 -3.72
C VAL A 427 -14.62 -29.62 -4.46
N LEU A 428 -13.47 -29.47 -3.82
CA LEU A 428 -12.26 -28.91 -4.43
C LEU A 428 -11.81 -29.77 -5.62
N LEU A 429 -11.80 -31.09 -5.46
CA LEU A 429 -11.47 -32.01 -6.55
C LEU A 429 -12.42 -31.84 -7.76
N GLN A 430 -13.72 -31.71 -7.50
CA GLN A 430 -14.71 -31.50 -8.57
C GLN A 430 -14.49 -30.17 -9.30
N GLN A 431 -14.11 -29.10 -8.59
CA GLN A 431 -13.76 -27.82 -9.20
C GLN A 431 -12.47 -27.91 -10.03
N VAL A 432 -11.46 -28.65 -9.55
CA VAL A 432 -10.22 -28.91 -10.30
C VAL A 432 -10.54 -29.64 -11.61
N ASP A 433 -11.35 -30.70 -11.55
CA ASP A 433 -11.78 -31.45 -12.74
C ASP A 433 -12.49 -30.55 -13.77
N GLN A 434 -13.34 -29.63 -13.31
CA GLN A 434 -14.07 -28.70 -14.18
C GLN A 434 -13.19 -27.60 -14.82
N LEU A 435 -12.10 -27.20 -14.16
CA LEU A 435 -11.31 -26.03 -14.55
C LEU A 435 -9.98 -26.38 -15.21
N CYS A 436 -9.48 -27.59 -15.00
CA CYS A 436 -8.16 -28.04 -15.48
C CYS A 436 -7.97 -27.82 -16.98
N ASP A 437 -8.92 -28.28 -17.80
CA ASP A 437 -8.82 -28.17 -19.26
C ASP A 437 -8.72 -26.70 -19.72
N ALA A 438 -9.42 -25.80 -19.04
CA ALA A 438 -9.37 -24.38 -19.36
C ALA A 438 -8.03 -23.73 -18.95
N VAL A 439 -7.40 -24.22 -17.87
CA VAL A 439 -6.08 -23.77 -17.40
C VAL A 439 -4.95 -24.34 -18.28
N ASP A 440 -5.06 -25.60 -18.71
CA ASP A 440 -4.08 -26.28 -19.57
C ASP A 440 -3.93 -25.60 -20.94
N ASN A 441 -4.95 -24.86 -21.39
CA ASN A 441 -4.92 -24.07 -22.62
C ASN A 441 -4.27 -22.69 -22.49
N LEU A 442 -3.86 -22.28 -21.28
CA LEU A 442 -3.24 -20.98 -21.06
C LEU A 442 -1.74 -21.01 -21.36
N ASN A 443 -1.23 -19.94 -21.96
CA ASN A 443 0.23 -19.73 -22.02
C ASN A 443 0.81 -19.28 -20.67
N ALA A 444 2.13 -19.36 -20.51
CA ALA A 444 2.82 -19.03 -19.27
C ALA A 444 2.51 -17.59 -18.77
N LEU A 445 2.41 -16.62 -19.68
CA LEU A 445 2.08 -15.23 -19.32
C LEU A 445 0.66 -15.11 -18.74
N GLN A 446 -0.32 -15.77 -19.36
CA GLN A 446 -1.70 -15.82 -18.89
C GLN A 446 -1.82 -16.52 -17.55
N GLN A 447 -1.04 -17.58 -17.29
CA GLN A 447 -1.00 -18.24 -15.99
C GLN A 447 -0.53 -17.29 -14.89
N VAL A 448 0.52 -16.49 -15.13
CA VAL A 448 1.01 -15.49 -14.16
C VAL A 448 -0.01 -14.37 -13.95
N GLN A 449 -0.72 -13.94 -14.99
CA GLN A 449 -1.82 -12.96 -14.87
C GLN A 449 -3.01 -13.52 -14.10
N LEU A 450 -3.36 -14.79 -14.32
CA LEU A 450 -4.40 -15.48 -13.57
C LEU A 450 -4.02 -15.51 -12.09
N LEU A 451 -2.78 -15.91 -11.78
CA LEU A 451 -2.26 -16.00 -10.41
C LEU A 451 -2.39 -14.68 -9.63
N GLN A 452 -2.07 -13.54 -10.25
CA GLN A 452 -2.25 -12.21 -9.65
C GLN A 452 -3.73 -11.94 -9.27
N ARG A 453 -4.68 -12.39 -10.11
CA ARG A 453 -6.13 -12.19 -9.92
C ARG A 453 -6.73 -13.11 -8.86
N LEU A 454 -6.10 -14.23 -8.53
CA LEU A 454 -6.59 -15.14 -7.49
C LEU A 454 -6.45 -14.55 -6.08
N MET A 455 -5.52 -13.61 -5.89
CA MET A 455 -5.12 -13.12 -4.57
C MET A 455 -6.26 -12.50 -3.74
N PRO A 456 -7.15 -11.63 -4.27
CA PRO A 456 -8.25 -11.06 -3.49
C PRO A 456 -9.21 -12.11 -2.93
N ALA A 457 -9.48 -13.16 -3.71
CA ALA A 457 -10.37 -14.27 -3.32
C ALA A 457 -9.69 -15.23 -2.35
N LEU A 458 -8.42 -15.59 -2.56
CA LEU A 458 -7.68 -16.44 -1.61
C LEU A 458 -7.51 -15.73 -0.25
N LYS A 459 -7.32 -14.41 -0.24
CA LYS A 459 -7.22 -13.62 1.01
C LYS A 459 -8.53 -13.55 1.81
N THR A 460 -9.65 -14.11 1.34
CA THR A 460 -10.89 -14.22 2.15
C THR A 460 -10.96 -15.54 2.92
N LEU A 461 -10.00 -16.46 2.73
CA LEU A 461 -9.91 -17.71 3.48
C LEU A 461 -9.89 -17.45 5.00
N SER A 462 -10.39 -18.43 5.75
CA SER A 462 -10.17 -18.50 7.20
C SER A 462 -8.73 -18.93 7.49
N GLU A 463 -8.21 -18.62 8.68
CA GLU A 463 -6.86 -19.04 9.09
C GLU A 463 -6.70 -20.58 9.07
N HIS A 464 -7.76 -21.31 9.45
CA HIS A 464 -7.76 -22.78 9.41
C HIS A 464 -7.69 -23.30 7.97
N SER A 465 -8.55 -22.76 7.09
CA SER A 465 -8.57 -23.14 5.67
C SER A 465 -7.26 -22.80 4.97
N PHE A 466 -6.62 -21.68 5.35
CA PHE A 466 -5.30 -21.31 4.85
C PHE A 466 -4.24 -22.35 5.21
N LYS A 467 -4.13 -22.76 6.49
CA LYS A 467 -3.17 -23.79 6.92
C LYS A 467 -3.38 -25.14 6.22
N GLN A 468 -4.63 -25.53 6.02
CA GLN A 468 -4.95 -26.75 5.25
C GLN A 468 -4.54 -26.61 3.78
N PHE A 469 -4.77 -25.44 3.18
CA PHE A 469 -4.40 -25.18 1.80
C PHE A 469 -2.87 -25.14 1.63
N GLU A 470 -2.14 -24.52 2.55
CA GLU A 470 -0.67 -24.53 2.60
C GLU A 470 -0.12 -25.96 2.64
N GLN A 471 -0.64 -26.81 3.54
CA GLN A 471 -0.27 -28.23 3.59
C GLN A 471 -0.57 -28.98 2.28
N LEU A 472 -1.67 -28.65 1.61
CA LEU A 472 -2.00 -29.22 0.31
C LEU A 472 -1.00 -28.77 -0.77
N LEU A 473 -0.65 -27.48 -0.83
CA LEU A 473 0.33 -26.97 -1.81
C LEU A 473 1.70 -27.63 -1.63
N ASP A 474 2.17 -27.75 -0.38
CA ASP A 474 3.41 -28.45 -0.06
C ASP A 474 3.35 -29.92 -0.46
N ALA A 475 2.24 -30.61 -0.19
CA ALA A 475 2.06 -32.00 -0.60
C ALA A 475 2.04 -32.16 -2.13
N LEU A 476 1.42 -31.21 -2.86
CA LEU A 476 1.37 -31.22 -4.32
C LEU A 476 2.74 -30.97 -4.96
N LEU A 477 3.57 -30.11 -4.37
CA LEU A 477 4.93 -29.84 -4.83
C LEU A 477 5.87 -31.02 -4.63
N ASN A 478 5.71 -31.75 -3.53
CA ASN A 478 6.55 -32.89 -3.17
C ASN A 478 6.02 -34.23 -3.72
N ALA A 479 4.93 -34.21 -4.49
CA ALA A 479 4.41 -35.39 -5.16
C ALA A 479 5.26 -35.68 -6.41
N GLY A 480 6.02 -36.78 -6.38
CA GLY A 480 6.86 -37.23 -7.50
C GLY A 480 8.31 -36.75 -7.42
N ASP A 481 8.91 -36.47 -8.58
CA ASP A 481 10.28 -35.96 -8.72
C ASP A 481 10.38 -34.46 -8.37
N ALA A 482 11.61 -33.93 -8.33
CA ALA A 482 11.87 -32.53 -7.98
C ALA A 482 10.97 -31.55 -8.75
N PRO A 483 10.36 -30.55 -8.08
CA PRO A 483 9.36 -29.70 -8.71
C PRO A 483 9.99 -28.92 -9.86
N GLY A 484 9.31 -28.86 -11.00
CA GLY A 484 9.68 -27.97 -12.08
C GLY A 484 9.61 -26.49 -11.66
N LEU A 485 10.21 -25.62 -12.49
CA LEU A 485 10.25 -24.17 -12.27
C LEU A 485 8.86 -23.54 -12.06
N SER A 486 7.89 -23.89 -12.91
CA SER A 486 6.55 -23.29 -12.88
C SER A 486 5.78 -23.63 -11.59
N PRO A 487 5.67 -24.93 -11.19
CA PRO A 487 5.08 -25.29 -9.90
C PRO A 487 5.73 -24.60 -8.70
N TRP A 488 7.07 -24.55 -8.67
CA TRP A 488 7.81 -23.89 -7.59
C TRP A 488 7.48 -22.39 -7.49
N LEU A 489 7.52 -21.65 -8.61
CA LEU A 489 7.21 -20.22 -8.63
C LEU A 489 5.78 -19.92 -8.16
N VAL A 490 4.82 -20.74 -8.60
CA VAL A 490 3.40 -20.58 -8.24
C VAL A 490 3.22 -20.77 -6.75
N SER A 491 3.79 -21.83 -6.17
CA SER A 491 3.69 -22.07 -4.73
C SER A 491 4.35 -20.95 -3.93
N GLN A 492 5.57 -20.56 -4.27
CA GLN A 492 6.29 -19.49 -3.57
C GLN A 492 5.56 -18.15 -3.68
N PHE A 493 4.93 -17.86 -4.83
CA PHE A 493 4.11 -16.66 -4.98
C PHE A 493 2.86 -16.70 -4.10
N VAL A 494 2.14 -17.82 -4.08
CA VAL A 494 0.92 -17.97 -3.26
C VAL A 494 1.27 -17.88 -1.79
N GLU A 495 2.28 -18.62 -1.33
CA GLU A 495 2.76 -18.62 0.04
C GLU A 495 3.17 -17.20 0.47
N HIS A 496 4.05 -16.53 -0.29
CA HIS A 496 4.51 -15.17 0.03
C HIS A 496 3.37 -14.15 0.12
N ASN A 497 2.39 -14.21 -0.79
CA ASN A 497 1.31 -13.21 -0.83
C ASN A 497 0.15 -13.51 0.13
N LEU A 498 -0.08 -14.79 0.44
CA LEU A 498 -1.20 -15.22 1.26
C LEU A 498 -0.82 -15.32 2.73
N ALA A 499 0.37 -15.82 3.07
CA ALA A 499 0.81 -15.98 4.46
C ALA A 499 0.86 -14.63 5.20
N VAL A 500 1.24 -13.55 4.50
CA VAL A 500 1.24 -12.17 4.97
C VAL A 500 -0.13 -11.70 5.49
N GLN A 501 -1.24 -12.26 5.01
CA GLN A 501 -2.60 -11.95 5.48
C GLN A 501 -2.88 -12.50 6.89
N PHE A 502 -2.29 -13.65 7.22
CA PHE A 502 -2.58 -14.44 8.43
C PHE A 502 -1.45 -14.36 9.47
N ASP A 503 -0.21 -14.13 9.04
CA ASP A 503 0.95 -13.97 9.91
C ASP A 503 1.60 -12.58 9.77
N PRO A 504 1.35 -11.66 10.72
CA PRO A 504 1.95 -10.33 10.74
C PRO A 504 3.48 -10.32 10.81
N THR A 505 4.14 -11.42 11.21
CA THR A 505 5.59 -11.49 11.26
C THR A 505 6.21 -11.55 9.87
N GLN A 506 5.47 -12.03 8.87
CA GLN A 506 5.92 -12.12 7.49
C GLN A 506 5.85 -10.78 6.74
N ILE A 507 4.97 -9.86 7.16
CA ILE A 507 4.75 -8.52 6.58
C ILE A 507 6.02 -7.65 6.64
N SER A 508 6.79 -7.75 7.73
CA SER A 508 7.89 -6.84 8.04
C SER A 508 9.19 -7.59 8.34
N LYS A 509 9.78 -8.23 7.32
CA LYS A 509 11.19 -8.63 7.40
C LYS A 509 12.06 -7.37 7.40
N LYS A 510 12.86 -7.17 8.47
CA LYS A 510 13.85 -6.08 8.51
C LYS A 510 14.77 -6.25 7.30
N TYR A 511 15.02 -5.16 6.57
CA TYR A 511 16.03 -5.21 5.51
C TYR A 511 17.35 -5.69 6.09
N SER A 512 17.97 -6.64 5.40
CA SER A 512 19.30 -7.08 5.76
C SER A 512 20.31 -5.95 5.52
N GLY A 513 21.22 -5.75 6.47
CA GLY A 513 22.40 -4.90 6.29
C GLY A 513 23.54 -5.60 5.54
N LYS A 514 23.37 -6.90 5.21
CA LYS A 514 24.36 -7.73 4.54
C LYS A 514 24.45 -7.40 3.05
N THR A 515 25.62 -7.61 2.45
CA THR A 515 25.88 -7.39 1.02
C THR A 515 25.47 -8.60 0.18
N LEU A 516 25.24 -8.41 -1.13
CA LEU A 516 24.94 -9.50 -2.07
C LEU A 516 26.00 -10.62 -2.03
N SER A 517 27.28 -10.27 -1.83
CA SER A 517 28.37 -11.24 -1.68
C SER A 517 28.19 -12.19 -0.49
N GLN A 518 27.50 -11.77 0.57
CA GLN A 518 27.20 -12.61 1.73
C GLN A 518 26.01 -13.54 1.49
N TYR A 519 25.28 -13.33 0.39
CA TYR A 519 24.17 -14.18 -0.07
C TYR A 519 24.52 -14.87 -1.40
N ALA A 520 25.80 -15.11 -1.65
CA ALA A 520 26.30 -15.66 -2.92
C ALA A 520 25.57 -16.96 -3.32
N THR A 521 25.32 -17.87 -2.38
CA THR A 521 24.60 -19.13 -2.64
C THR A 521 23.17 -18.90 -3.16
N ALA A 522 22.42 -18.01 -2.50
CA ALA A 522 21.04 -17.70 -2.88
C ALA A 522 20.98 -17.02 -4.26
N VAL A 523 21.91 -16.09 -4.49
CA VAL A 523 22.04 -15.38 -5.76
C VAL A 523 22.47 -16.33 -6.88
N SER A 524 23.42 -17.23 -6.64
CA SER A 524 23.89 -18.19 -7.64
C SER A 524 22.81 -19.20 -8.01
N GLN A 525 22.03 -19.68 -7.04
CA GLN A 525 20.91 -20.58 -7.30
C GLN A 525 19.83 -19.89 -8.13
N LEU A 526 19.49 -18.62 -7.82
CA LEU A 526 18.52 -17.86 -8.62
C LEU A 526 19.01 -17.61 -10.05
N LEU A 527 20.29 -17.25 -10.22
CA LEU A 527 20.86 -17.05 -11.56
C LEU A 527 20.98 -18.37 -12.34
N ALA A 528 21.25 -19.48 -11.67
CA ALA A 528 21.25 -20.81 -12.29
C ALA A 528 19.84 -21.24 -12.73
N LEU A 529 18.82 -20.87 -11.96
CA LEU A 529 17.41 -21.09 -12.30
C LEU A 529 17.00 -20.27 -13.52
N VAL A 530 17.37 -18.99 -13.57
CA VAL A 530 17.04 -18.12 -14.71
C VAL A 530 17.78 -18.57 -15.96
N SER A 531 19.06 -18.93 -15.84
CA SER A 531 19.84 -19.39 -16.98
C SER A 531 19.41 -20.77 -17.49
N SER A 532 18.78 -21.62 -16.69
CA SER A 532 18.32 -22.94 -17.14
C SER A 532 17.10 -22.89 -18.07
N VAL A 533 16.43 -21.73 -18.17
CA VAL A 533 15.32 -21.52 -19.10
C VAL A 533 15.82 -21.14 -20.50
N ALA A 534 17.05 -20.66 -20.62
CA ALA A 534 17.67 -20.41 -21.90
C ALA A 534 17.78 -21.72 -22.71
N GLY A 535 17.64 -21.61 -24.03
CA GLY A 535 17.44 -22.74 -24.95
C GLY A 535 18.47 -23.87 -24.82
N ASP A 536 19.55 -23.81 -25.58
CA ASP A 536 20.58 -24.86 -25.59
C ASP A 536 21.65 -24.66 -24.50
N ALA A 537 22.46 -25.69 -24.24
CA ALA A 537 23.49 -25.63 -23.20
C ALA A 537 24.49 -24.46 -23.39
N ALA A 538 24.70 -24.01 -24.63
CA ALA A 538 25.55 -22.87 -24.95
C ALA A 538 24.88 -21.55 -24.52
N ALA A 539 23.60 -21.36 -24.85
CA ALA A 539 22.79 -20.24 -24.41
C ALA A 539 22.68 -20.17 -22.88
N GLN A 540 22.47 -21.31 -22.22
CA GLN A 540 22.46 -21.40 -20.75
C GLN A 540 23.77 -20.93 -20.12
N GLN A 541 24.91 -21.33 -20.70
CA GLN A 541 26.22 -20.90 -20.22
C GLN A 541 26.47 -19.41 -20.49
N GLN A 542 26.04 -18.89 -21.63
CA GLN A 542 26.12 -17.45 -21.96
C GLN A 542 25.27 -16.61 -21.02
N ALA A 543 24.03 -17.02 -20.77
CA ALA A 543 23.10 -16.40 -19.83
C ALA A 543 23.67 -16.38 -18.41
N TRP A 544 24.25 -17.51 -17.96
CA TRP A 544 24.95 -17.59 -16.69
C TRP A 544 26.10 -16.58 -16.59
N HIS A 545 26.98 -16.52 -17.59
CA HIS A 545 28.12 -15.59 -17.61
C HIS A 545 27.69 -14.13 -17.58
N ALA A 546 26.64 -13.76 -18.31
CA ALA A 546 26.09 -12.41 -18.31
C ALA A 546 25.58 -11.98 -16.91
N GLY A 547 24.89 -12.90 -16.21
CA GLY A 547 24.39 -12.67 -14.86
C GLY A 547 25.51 -12.47 -13.83
N ILE A 548 26.50 -13.37 -13.79
CA ILE A 548 27.60 -13.28 -12.80
C ILE A 548 28.54 -12.09 -13.06
N ALA A 549 28.76 -11.72 -14.34
CA ALA A 549 29.58 -10.58 -14.72
C ALA A 549 28.98 -9.26 -14.19
N THR A 550 27.66 -9.14 -14.22
CA THR A 550 26.95 -7.96 -13.70
C THR A 550 27.14 -7.79 -12.19
N LEU A 551 27.34 -8.89 -11.45
CA LEU A 551 27.55 -8.89 -10.00
C LEU A 551 29.03 -8.93 -9.59
N ASN A 552 29.95 -8.97 -10.55
CA ASN A 552 31.40 -9.20 -10.32
C ASN A 552 31.68 -10.46 -9.49
N ILE A 553 30.90 -11.53 -9.70
CA ILE A 553 31.09 -12.83 -9.05
C ILE A 553 32.07 -13.65 -9.91
N THR A 554 33.11 -14.21 -9.29
CA THR A 554 34.22 -14.91 -9.96
C THR A 554 34.00 -16.40 -10.20
N THR A 555 32.81 -16.94 -9.91
CA THR A 555 32.52 -18.37 -10.01
C THR A 555 32.46 -18.84 -11.46
N ALA A 556 33.26 -19.84 -11.82
CA ALA A 556 33.40 -20.27 -13.23
C ALA A 556 32.28 -21.20 -13.71
N SER A 557 31.72 -22.05 -12.84
CA SER A 557 30.74 -23.09 -13.22
C SER A 557 29.32 -22.76 -12.73
N ARG A 558 28.33 -23.00 -13.58
CA ARG A 558 26.90 -22.98 -13.23
C ARG A 558 26.60 -24.15 -12.27
N PRO A 559 26.04 -23.90 -11.07
CA PRO A 559 25.59 -24.98 -10.18
C PRO A 559 24.30 -25.62 -10.73
N ASP A 560 24.04 -26.85 -10.31
CA ASP A 560 22.71 -27.45 -10.52
C ASP A 560 21.67 -26.73 -9.66
N VAL A 561 20.47 -26.59 -10.21
CA VAL A 561 19.35 -25.91 -9.57
C VAL A 561 18.81 -26.80 -8.47
N ASP A 562 18.88 -26.32 -7.22
CA ASP A 562 18.32 -26.97 -6.06
C ASP A 562 17.13 -26.15 -5.54
N PHE A 563 15.92 -26.65 -5.81
CA PHE A 563 14.68 -26.00 -5.39
C PHE A 563 14.49 -25.96 -3.87
N ALA A 564 15.02 -26.94 -3.13
CA ALA A 564 14.93 -26.93 -1.67
C ALA A 564 15.80 -25.81 -1.07
N VAL A 565 17.02 -25.66 -1.60
CA VAL A 565 17.91 -24.55 -1.22
C VAL A 565 17.31 -23.21 -1.64
N LEU A 566 16.71 -23.10 -2.83
CA LEU A 566 16.04 -21.88 -3.27
C LEU A 566 14.89 -21.49 -2.34
N THR A 567 14.02 -22.43 -1.97
CA THR A 567 12.91 -22.18 -1.03
C THR A 567 13.43 -21.70 0.32
N GLU A 568 14.45 -22.36 0.88
CA GLU A 568 15.03 -21.97 2.18
C GLU A 568 15.68 -20.57 2.13
N GLN A 569 16.32 -20.23 1.01
CA GLN A 569 17.12 -19.01 0.89
C GLN A 569 16.34 -17.81 0.30
N LEU A 570 15.19 -18.03 -0.35
CA LEU A 570 14.35 -16.97 -0.93
C LEU A 570 13.98 -15.86 0.09
N PRO A 571 13.62 -16.17 1.36
CA PRO A 571 13.40 -15.15 2.38
C PRO A 571 14.55 -14.15 2.55
N LEU A 572 15.81 -14.57 2.31
CA LEU A 572 16.99 -13.71 2.40
C LEU A 572 17.04 -12.73 1.22
N LEU A 573 16.70 -13.20 0.01
CA LEU A 573 16.63 -12.37 -1.20
C LEU A 573 15.50 -11.32 -1.08
N LEU A 574 14.35 -11.72 -0.54
CA LEU A 574 13.23 -10.82 -0.28
C LEU A 574 13.57 -9.72 0.73
N ALA A 575 14.45 -10.02 1.70
CA ALA A 575 14.93 -9.09 2.71
C ALA A 575 16.06 -8.17 2.25
N LEU A 576 16.54 -8.26 0.99
CA LEU A 576 17.58 -7.38 0.46
C LEU A 576 17.14 -5.90 0.47
N ALA A 577 18.11 -5.01 0.67
CA ALA A 577 17.89 -3.58 0.53
C ALA A 577 17.59 -3.19 -0.94
N PRO A 578 16.86 -2.08 -1.19
CA PRO A 578 16.48 -1.63 -2.54
C PRO A 578 17.61 -1.61 -3.57
N LEU A 579 18.76 -1.00 -3.28
CA LEU A 579 19.90 -0.99 -4.21
C LEU A 579 20.47 -2.39 -4.50
N GLN A 580 20.44 -3.28 -3.52
CA GLN A 580 20.91 -4.66 -3.71
C GLN A 580 19.89 -5.45 -4.54
N LYS A 581 18.58 -5.24 -4.30
CA LYS A 581 17.53 -5.77 -5.16
C LYS A 581 17.67 -5.23 -6.58
N GLN A 582 18.06 -3.97 -6.77
CA GLN A 582 18.33 -3.40 -8.09
C GLN A 582 19.47 -4.12 -8.80
N GLN A 583 20.59 -4.33 -8.12
CA GLN A 583 21.74 -5.03 -8.68
C GLN A 583 21.39 -6.49 -9.02
N LEU A 584 20.66 -7.18 -8.13
CA LEU A 584 20.16 -8.53 -8.39
C LEU A 584 19.24 -8.55 -9.61
N TRP A 585 18.30 -7.61 -9.69
CA TRP A 585 17.38 -7.50 -10.81
C TRP A 585 18.11 -7.24 -12.13
N GLN A 586 19.13 -6.37 -12.12
CA GLN A 586 19.97 -6.11 -13.29
C GLN A 586 20.69 -7.38 -13.77
N ALA A 587 21.18 -8.21 -12.84
CA ALA A 587 21.82 -9.48 -13.16
C ALA A 587 20.83 -10.51 -13.73
N VAL A 588 19.62 -10.59 -13.17
CA VAL A 588 18.53 -11.44 -13.69
C VAL A 588 18.14 -10.99 -15.11
N THR A 589 17.97 -9.69 -15.34
CA THR A 589 17.65 -9.19 -16.70
C THR A 589 18.79 -9.41 -17.68
N ALA A 590 20.05 -9.25 -17.25
CA ALA A 590 21.21 -9.52 -18.10
C ALA A 590 21.33 -11.00 -18.47
N CYS A 591 20.89 -11.90 -17.58
CA CYS A 591 20.84 -13.34 -17.82
C CYS A 591 19.86 -13.67 -18.96
N VAL A 592 18.65 -13.13 -18.89
CA VAL A 592 17.62 -13.35 -19.91
C VAL A 592 17.92 -12.62 -21.23
N GLU A 593 18.45 -11.40 -21.19
CA GLU A 593 18.75 -10.64 -22.41
C GLU A 593 20.07 -11.05 -23.09
N ALA A 594 20.74 -12.11 -22.62
CA ALA A 594 22.08 -12.50 -23.05
C ALA A 594 22.14 -12.93 -24.52
N ASP A 595 21.07 -13.56 -25.04
CA ASP A 595 20.95 -14.04 -26.41
C ASP A 595 20.24 -13.05 -27.35
N GLN A 596 19.81 -11.89 -26.82
CA GLN A 596 19.05 -10.84 -27.50
C GLN A 596 17.68 -11.28 -28.07
N LEU A 597 17.20 -12.48 -27.74
CA LEU A 597 15.95 -13.06 -28.24
C LEU A 597 15.02 -13.39 -27.07
N LEU A 598 14.12 -12.46 -26.75
CA LEU A 598 13.31 -12.55 -25.54
C LEU A 598 12.06 -13.43 -25.77
N GLN A 599 12.14 -14.70 -25.40
CA GLN A 599 11.07 -15.70 -25.61
C GLN A 599 9.88 -15.48 -24.68
N THR A 600 8.69 -16.00 -25.04
CA THR A 600 7.46 -15.85 -24.24
C THR A 600 7.59 -16.44 -22.83
N ASP A 601 8.27 -17.59 -22.70
CA ASP A 601 8.45 -18.26 -21.40
C ASP A 601 9.43 -17.50 -20.50
N GLU A 602 10.46 -16.88 -21.09
CA GLU A 602 11.38 -16.00 -20.38
C GLU A 602 10.69 -14.70 -19.92
N GLN A 603 9.77 -14.17 -20.71
CA GLN A 603 8.91 -13.04 -20.29
C GLN A 603 8.05 -13.41 -19.10
N ALA A 604 7.41 -14.57 -19.15
CA ALA A 604 6.58 -15.06 -18.05
C ALA A 604 7.41 -15.27 -16.78
N LEU A 605 8.62 -15.84 -16.91
CA LEU A 605 9.56 -16.00 -15.81
C LEU A 605 9.97 -14.66 -15.20
N LEU A 606 10.38 -13.68 -16.01
CA LEU A 606 10.74 -12.35 -15.51
C LEU A 606 9.55 -11.70 -14.80
N LEU A 607 8.35 -11.85 -15.34
CA LEU A 607 7.15 -11.28 -14.74
C LEU A 607 6.82 -11.93 -13.39
N ALA A 608 6.92 -13.26 -13.30
CA ALA A 608 6.72 -14.03 -12.07
C ALA A 608 7.80 -13.71 -11.01
N LEU A 609 9.07 -13.62 -11.41
CA LEU A 609 10.17 -13.26 -10.50
C LEU A 609 10.07 -11.81 -10.03
N ALA A 610 9.67 -10.88 -10.90
CA ALA A 610 9.42 -9.50 -10.51
C ALA A 610 8.31 -9.40 -9.46
N LEU A 611 7.22 -10.14 -9.65
CA LEU A 611 6.12 -10.25 -8.68
C LEU A 611 6.60 -10.82 -7.34
N LEU A 612 7.36 -11.92 -7.38
CA LEU A 612 7.87 -12.58 -6.18
C LEU A 612 8.85 -11.69 -5.42
N LEU A 613 9.80 -11.05 -6.12
CA LEU A 613 10.83 -10.20 -5.53
C LEU A 613 10.34 -8.80 -5.13
N GLU A 614 9.08 -8.47 -5.47
CA GLU A 614 8.44 -7.17 -5.29
C GLU A 614 9.19 -6.04 -6.01
N VAL A 615 9.58 -6.28 -7.26
CA VAL A 615 10.31 -5.34 -8.12
C VAL A 615 9.40 -4.86 -9.26
N PRO A 616 9.31 -3.55 -9.53
CA PRO A 616 8.53 -3.07 -10.65
C PRO A 616 9.16 -3.52 -11.97
N TYR A 617 8.36 -4.24 -12.74
CA TYR A 617 8.73 -4.68 -14.08
C TYR A 617 7.57 -4.36 -15.03
N GLN A 618 7.91 -3.75 -16.16
CA GLN A 618 6.97 -3.52 -17.24
C GLN A 618 7.65 -3.95 -18.52
N ASN A 619 6.95 -4.77 -19.30
CA ASN A 619 7.43 -5.15 -20.61
C ASN A 619 7.38 -3.92 -21.53
N THR A 620 8.54 -3.32 -21.80
CA THR A 620 8.65 -2.13 -22.67
C THR A 620 9.03 -2.48 -24.11
N LYS A 621 9.34 -3.74 -24.41
CA LYS A 621 9.61 -4.18 -25.78
C LYS A 621 8.33 -4.79 -26.36
N PRO A 622 7.87 -4.36 -27.55
CA PRO A 622 6.82 -5.10 -28.24
C PRO A 622 7.32 -6.54 -28.46
N ALA A 623 6.45 -7.52 -28.22
CA ALA A 623 6.70 -8.86 -28.74
C ALA A 623 6.85 -8.73 -30.26
N ASN A 624 8.00 -9.10 -30.79
CA ASN A 624 8.24 -9.13 -32.23
C ASN A 624 7.46 -10.27 -32.88
#